data_AF-A0A820FFP9-F1
#
_entry.id   AF-A0A820FFP9-F1
#
_cell.length_a   1.000
_cell.length_b   1.000
_cell.length_c   1.000
_cell.angle_alpha   90.00
_cell.angle_beta   90.00
_cell.angle_gamma   90.00
#
_symmetry.space_group_name_H-M   'P 1'
#
loop_
_entity.id
_entity.type
_entity.pdbx_description
1 polymer ?
#
loop_
_entity_poly.entity_id
_entity_poly.type
_entity_poly.pdbx_seq_one_letter_code
_entity_poly.pdbx_strand_id
1 'polypeptide(L)'
;MDESLLRIKVTRLLRSNEYVLGTSFSHLVGDAASNIHFLNDLSRFYQSLEPILPRPIFDRYLWTKDDADVSLLSNLKPYQNADKREIIAINFVRDQTTTDQLNISFSSIQLAKLHSLADGKDEVTVHDVLNAYMIVTMNKNSIEISNEYFQRAYILVNYRNLLHSIAPTGHVANSFVIMITSDFPNPFSLISIAKTIRQAINKCRNEDFLMKWIPTADLMMKQIIKDDKLIC
;
A
#
# COMPACT_ATOMS: atom_id res chain seq x y z
N MET A 1 14.29 1.57 24.14
CA MET A 1 15.22 0.60 23.52
C MET A 1 15.36 0.99 22.06
N ASP A 2 16.59 1.13 21.57
CA ASP A 2 16.86 1.46 20.17
C ASP A 2 16.66 0.21 19.31
N GLU A 3 15.49 0.08 18.68
CA GLU A 3 15.23 -1.01 17.76
C GLU A 3 15.85 -0.73 16.38
N SER A 4 16.58 -1.70 15.82
CA SER A 4 17.17 -1.57 14.48
C SER A 4 16.09 -1.41 13.40
N LEU A 5 16.17 -0.32 12.63
CA LEU A 5 15.22 0.00 11.56
C LEU A 5 15.47 -0.76 10.25
N LEU A 6 16.65 -1.36 10.11
CA LEU A 6 17.03 -2.22 8.99
C LEU A 6 17.84 -3.41 9.54
N ARG A 7 17.49 -4.62 9.12
CA ARG A 7 18.21 -5.86 9.41
C ARG A 7 18.45 -6.60 8.11
N ILE A 8 19.68 -7.07 7.91
CA ILE A 8 20.08 -7.82 6.72
C ILE A 8 20.60 -9.19 7.15
N LYS A 9 20.17 -10.24 6.47
CA LYS A 9 20.65 -11.61 6.68
C LYS A 9 21.09 -12.19 5.33
N VAL A 10 22.32 -12.70 5.27
CA VAL A 10 22.83 -13.44 4.10
C VAL A 10 22.87 -14.92 4.45
N THR A 11 22.19 -15.75 3.66
CA THR A 11 22.15 -17.20 3.85
C THR A 11 22.76 -17.89 2.65
N ARG A 12 23.79 -18.73 2.86
CA ARG A 12 24.37 -19.56 1.80
C ARG A 12 23.63 -20.89 1.73
N LEU A 13 23.12 -21.23 0.55
CA LEU A 13 22.52 -22.53 0.26
C LEU A 13 23.63 -23.52 -0.08
N LEU A 14 23.98 -24.38 0.86
CA LEU A 14 25.14 -25.27 0.75
C LEU A 14 25.10 -26.19 -0.48
N ARG A 15 23.91 -26.63 -0.90
CA ARG A 15 23.75 -27.57 -2.02
C ARG A 15 23.94 -26.91 -3.39
N SER A 16 23.39 -25.73 -3.60
CA SER A 16 23.48 -25.00 -4.88
C SER A 16 24.64 -24.00 -4.92
N ASN A 17 25.26 -23.73 -3.78
CA ASN A 17 26.24 -22.65 -3.59
C ASN A 17 25.68 -21.25 -3.91
N GLU A 18 24.37 -21.09 -3.85
CA GLU A 18 23.69 -19.81 -4.03
C GLU A 18 23.60 -19.04 -2.71
N TYR A 19 23.38 -17.73 -2.81
CA TYR A 19 23.21 -16.86 -1.65
C TYR A 19 21.83 -16.20 -1.70
N VAL A 20 21.13 -16.21 -0.56
CA VAL A 20 19.85 -15.55 -0.36
C VAL A 20 20.07 -14.36 0.57
N LEU A 21 19.70 -13.18 0.08
CA LEU A 21 19.68 -11.94 0.86
C LEU A 21 18.27 -11.73 1.42
N GLY A 22 18.10 -11.88 2.73
CA GLY A 22 16.90 -11.51 3.45
C GLY A 22 17.02 -10.12 4.05
N THR A 23 15.96 -9.31 3.94
CA THR A 23 15.91 -7.95 4.47
C THR A 23 14.67 -7.74 5.31
N SER A 24 14.81 -7.14 6.48
CA SER A 24 13.70 -6.65 7.30
C SER A 24 13.88 -5.15 7.50
N PHE A 25 12.86 -4.38 7.17
CA PHE A 25 12.90 -2.92 7.09
C PHE A 25 11.69 -2.33 7.80
N SER A 26 11.92 -1.32 8.64
CA SER A 26 10.87 -0.64 9.38
C SER A 26 10.12 0.32 8.47
N HIS A 27 8.80 0.13 8.37
CA HIS A 27 7.90 1.06 7.67
C HIS A 27 7.85 2.46 8.29
N LEU A 28 8.50 2.70 9.45
CA LEU A 28 8.70 4.06 9.98
C LEU A 28 9.71 4.87 9.15
N VAL A 29 10.65 4.19 8.48
CA VAL A 29 11.70 4.84 7.68
C VAL A 29 11.19 5.24 6.31
N GLY A 30 10.47 4.33 5.64
CA GLY A 30 9.99 4.55 4.29
C GLY A 30 9.07 3.43 3.80
N ASP A 31 8.72 3.51 2.52
CA ASP A 31 7.84 2.55 1.85
C ASP A 31 8.65 1.48 1.08
N ALA A 32 7.95 0.53 0.45
CA ALA A 32 8.59 -0.51 -0.34
C ALA A 32 9.45 0.05 -1.49
N ALA A 33 9.07 1.19 -2.08
CA ALA A 33 9.85 1.80 -3.15
C ALA A 33 11.20 2.32 -2.63
N SER A 34 11.20 2.98 -1.46
CA SER A 34 12.44 3.42 -0.81
C SER A 34 13.38 2.26 -0.48
N ASN A 35 12.84 1.13 0.00
CA ASN A 35 13.63 -0.06 0.31
C ASN A 35 14.22 -0.69 -0.98
N ILE A 36 13.43 -0.78 -2.06
CA ILE A 36 13.93 -1.28 -3.35
C ILE A 36 15.05 -0.38 -3.89
N HIS A 37 14.91 0.94 -3.80
CA HIS A 37 15.99 1.86 -4.21
C HIS A 37 17.25 1.67 -3.39
N PHE A 38 17.13 1.54 -2.06
CA PHE A 38 18.26 1.23 -1.18
C PHE A 38 18.96 -0.07 -1.58
N LEU A 39 18.21 -1.16 -1.82
CA LEU A 39 18.78 -2.45 -2.20
C LEU A 39 19.43 -2.42 -3.59
N ASN A 40 18.85 -1.67 -4.53
CA ASN A 40 19.44 -1.46 -5.84
C ASN A 40 20.77 -0.70 -5.73
N ASP A 41 20.82 0.38 -4.96
CA ASP A 41 22.05 1.14 -4.75
C ASP A 41 23.11 0.33 -3.99
N LEU A 42 22.71 -0.46 -3.00
CA LEU A 42 23.59 -1.40 -2.30
C LEU A 42 24.21 -2.41 -3.27
N SER A 43 23.38 -3.01 -4.13
CA SER A 43 23.84 -3.96 -5.15
C SER A 43 24.82 -3.31 -6.14
N ARG A 44 24.55 -2.07 -6.56
CA ARG A 44 25.42 -1.30 -7.46
C ARG A 44 26.74 -0.94 -6.81
N PHE A 45 26.72 -0.55 -5.54
CA PHE A 45 27.92 -0.29 -4.77
C PHE A 45 28.86 -1.51 -4.74
N TYR A 46 28.32 -2.71 -4.48
CA TYR A 46 29.12 -3.95 -4.54
C TYR A 46 29.62 -4.32 -5.94
N GLN A 47 28.97 -3.82 -6.99
CA GLN A 47 29.40 -3.98 -8.39
C GLN A 47 30.34 -2.85 -8.85
N SER A 48 30.73 -1.92 -7.96
CA SER A 48 31.50 -0.71 -8.32
C SER A 48 30.82 0.14 -9.40
N LEU A 49 29.49 0.19 -9.38
CA LEU A 49 28.67 1.02 -10.27
C LEU A 49 28.17 2.27 -9.53
N GLU A 50 28.03 3.38 -10.25
CA GLU A 50 27.41 4.61 -9.73
C GLU A 50 25.96 4.38 -9.27
N PRO A 51 25.51 4.91 -8.13
CA PRO A 51 24.11 4.80 -7.70
C PRO A 51 23.11 5.41 -8.68
N ILE A 52 21.86 4.93 -8.64
CA ILE A 52 20.81 5.35 -9.59
C ILE A 52 20.34 6.76 -9.25
N LEU A 53 20.05 7.56 -10.29
CA LEU A 53 19.40 8.87 -10.12
C LEU A 53 17.86 8.72 -10.15
N PRO A 54 17.12 9.52 -9.37
CA PRO A 54 17.62 10.54 -8.44
C PRO A 54 18.21 9.93 -7.17
N ARG A 55 19.18 10.64 -6.57
CA ARG A 55 19.74 10.29 -5.26
C ARG A 55 18.66 10.37 -4.16
N PRO A 56 18.82 9.64 -3.05
CA PRO A 56 17.87 9.68 -1.94
C PRO A 56 17.72 11.11 -1.38
N ILE A 57 16.47 11.56 -1.25
CA ILE A 57 16.07 12.84 -0.67
C ILE A 57 15.43 12.55 0.68
N PHE A 58 16.03 13.08 1.74
CA PHE A 58 15.59 12.88 3.12
C PHE A 58 14.73 14.02 3.66
N ASP A 59 14.66 15.12 2.93
CA ASP A 59 13.84 16.27 3.29
C ASP A 59 12.37 15.85 3.36
N ARG A 60 11.74 16.15 4.51
CA ARG A 60 10.33 15.87 4.75
C ARG A 60 9.59 17.19 4.86
N TYR A 61 8.49 17.29 4.13
CA TYR A 61 7.59 18.44 4.26
C TYR A 61 7.00 18.48 5.67
N LEU A 62 6.98 19.67 6.27
CA LEU A 62 6.43 19.89 7.61
C LEU A 62 5.03 20.47 7.51
N TRP A 63 4.03 19.66 7.87
CA TRP A 63 2.64 20.07 7.90
C TRP A 63 2.28 20.78 9.20
N THR A 64 1.52 21.86 9.07
CA THR A 64 0.91 22.60 10.17
C THR A 64 -0.56 22.20 10.33
N LYS A 65 -1.20 22.66 11.42
CA LYS A 65 -2.63 22.38 11.64
C LYS A 65 -3.52 23.07 10.61
N ASP A 66 -3.07 24.22 10.09
CA ASP A 66 -3.84 25.04 9.16
C ASP A 66 -3.88 24.43 7.75
N ASP A 67 -2.95 23.52 7.45
CA ASP A 67 -2.91 22.78 6.18
C ASP A 67 -3.96 21.65 6.12
N ALA A 68 -4.49 21.21 7.26
CA ALA A 68 -5.39 20.06 7.32
C ALA A 68 -6.85 20.45 7.07
N ASP A 69 -7.54 19.59 6.32
CA ASP A 69 -8.98 19.69 6.08
C ASP A 69 -9.75 18.68 6.95
N VAL A 70 -10.42 19.20 7.98
CA VAL A 70 -11.23 18.42 8.95
C VAL A 70 -12.41 17.73 8.27
N SER A 71 -12.91 18.24 7.14
CA SER A 71 -14.01 17.60 6.40
C SER A 71 -13.64 16.20 5.89
N LEU A 72 -12.33 15.91 5.73
CA LEU A 72 -11.82 14.64 5.26
C LEU A 72 -11.72 13.56 6.35
N LEU A 73 -11.93 13.91 7.64
CA LEU A 73 -11.83 12.93 8.74
C LEU A 73 -12.77 11.73 8.57
N SER A 74 -13.96 11.94 8.00
CA SER A 74 -14.93 10.87 7.72
C SER A 74 -14.40 9.81 6.73
N ASN A 75 -13.44 10.18 5.89
CA ASN A 75 -12.80 9.30 4.90
C ASN A 75 -11.55 8.59 5.46
N LEU A 76 -11.12 8.94 6.67
CA LEU A 76 -9.94 8.40 7.35
C LEU A 76 -10.33 7.33 8.38
N LYS A 77 -11.33 6.50 8.07
CA LYS A 77 -11.80 5.41 8.95
C LYS A 77 -10.68 4.51 9.49
N PRO A 78 -9.64 4.12 8.71
CA PRO A 78 -8.52 3.33 9.26
C PRO A 78 -7.85 4.00 10.47
N TYR A 79 -7.67 5.32 10.39
CA TYR A 79 -7.06 6.12 11.45
C TYR A 79 -7.98 6.25 12.66
N GLN A 80 -9.31 6.32 12.44
CA GLN A 80 -10.30 6.34 13.51
C GLN A 80 -10.39 5.01 14.25
N ASN A 81 -10.17 3.90 13.54
CA ASN A 81 -10.20 2.54 14.09
C ASN A 81 -8.83 2.09 14.63
N ALA A 82 -7.88 3.02 14.82
CA ALA A 82 -6.61 2.70 15.43
C ALA A 82 -6.82 2.16 16.86
N ASP A 83 -6.14 1.07 17.17
CA ASP A 83 -6.27 0.37 18.44
C ASP A 83 -4.92 0.34 19.17
N LYS A 84 -4.91 -0.10 20.43
CA LYS A 84 -3.69 -0.25 21.20
C LYS A 84 -2.71 -1.17 20.48
N ARG A 85 -1.44 -0.77 20.50
CA ARG A 85 -0.34 -1.50 19.87
C ARG A 85 -0.31 -2.98 20.23
N GLU A 86 -0.56 -3.30 21.50
CA GLU A 86 -0.59 -4.67 22.01
C GLU A 86 -1.69 -5.52 21.35
N ILE A 87 -2.88 -4.95 21.17
CA ILE A 87 -4.02 -5.64 20.55
C ILE A 87 -3.73 -5.92 19.09
N ILE A 88 -3.18 -4.94 18.37
CA ILE A 88 -2.77 -5.10 16.96
C ILE A 88 -1.69 -6.18 16.83
N ALA A 89 -0.69 -6.20 17.72
CA ALA A 89 0.35 -7.22 17.72
C ALA A 89 -0.22 -8.64 17.96
N ILE A 90 -1.15 -8.78 18.89
CA ILE A 90 -1.83 -10.07 19.15
C ILE A 90 -2.63 -10.52 17.93
N ASN A 91 -3.40 -9.61 17.32
CA ASN A 91 -4.16 -9.91 16.11
C ASN A 91 -3.23 -10.34 14.96
N PHE A 92 -2.13 -9.64 14.76
CA PHE A 92 -1.15 -9.98 13.72
C PHE A 92 -0.54 -11.37 13.92
N VAL A 93 -0.14 -11.70 15.15
CA VAL A 93 0.37 -13.05 15.47
C VAL A 93 -0.71 -14.10 15.26
N ARG A 94 -1.94 -13.84 15.73
CA ARG A 94 -3.07 -14.76 15.52
C ARG A 94 -3.27 -15.00 14.04
N ASP A 95 -3.39 -13.95 13.24
CA ASP A 95 -3.65 -14.04 11.81
C ASP A 95 -2.52 -14.81 11.10
N GLN A 96 -1.25 -14.60 11.47
CA GLN A 96 -0.12 -15.40 10.95
C GLN A 96 -0.19 -16.88 11.32
N THR A 97 -0.75 -17.22 12.47
CA THR A 97 -0.85 -18.61 12.95
C THR A 97 -2.14 -19.32 12.52
N THR A 98 -3.19 -18.58 12.18
CA THR A 98 -4.51 -19.13 11.83
C THR A 98 -4.83 -19.05 10.34
N THR A 99 -3.94 -18.47 9.53
CA THR A 99 -4.14 -18.35 8.09
C THR A 99 -2.99 -19.01 7.33
N ASP A 100 -3.33 -19.68 6.24
CA ASP A 100 -2.35 -20.24 5.32
C ASP A 100 -2.04 -19.25 4.19
N GLN A 101 -0.76 -19.15 3.83
CA GLN A 101 -0.34 -18.36 2.68
C GLN A 101 -0.76 -19.07 1.38
N LEU A 102 -1.63 -18.42 0.61
CA LEU A 102 -1.98 -18.86 -0.74
C LEU A 102 -1.21 -18.05 -1.79
N ASN A 103 -0.37 -18.74 -2.57
CA ASN A 103 0.35 -18.13 -3.69
C ASN A 103 -0.43 -18.35 -4.99
N ILE A 104 -1.03 -17.28 -5.52
CA ILE A 104 -1.76 -17.29 -6.79
C ILE A 104 -0.92 -16.59 -7.84
N SER A 105 -0.78 -17.20 -9.02
CA SER A 105 -0.07 -16.62 -10.14
C SER A 105 -0.98 -16.47 -11.35
N PHE A 106 -0.79 -15.37 -12.08
CA PHE A 106 -1.50 -15.09 -13.32
C PHE A 106 -0.46 -14.80 -14.42
N SER A 107 -0.53 -15.54 -15.51
CA SER A 107 0.26 -15.25 -16.71
C SER A 107 -0.24 -13.97 -17.40
N SER A 108 0.63 -13.33 -18.19
CA SER A 108 0.25 -12.16 -18.99
C SER A 108 -0.93 -12.43 -19.94
N ILE A 109 -1.03 -13.66 -20.47
CA ILE A 109 -2.14 -14.08 -21.34
C ILE A 109 -3.45 -14.13 -20.54
N GLN A 110 -3.43 -14.70 -19.32
CA GLN A 110 -4.60 -14.72 -18.45
C GLN A 110 -5.03 -13.31 -18.04
N LEU A 111 -4.07 -12.43 -17.73
CA LEU A 111 -4.36 -11.03 -17.39
C LEU A 111 -4.94 -10.25 -18.57
N ALA A 112 -4.40 -10.44 -19.78
CA ALA A 112 -4.94 -9.82 -20.99
C ALA A 112 -6.35 -10.31 -21.30
N LYS A 113 -6.60 -11.62 -21.16
CA LYS A 113 -7.94 -12.22 -21.30
C LYS A 113 -8.89 -11.68 -20.24
N LEU A 114 -8.47 -11.58 -18.99
CA LEU A 114 -9.29 -11.06 -17.91
C LEU A 114 -9.67 -9.59 -18.18
N HIS A 115 -8.71 -8.77 -18.63
CA HIS A 115 -8.95 -7.37 -18.99
C HIS A 115 -9.89 -7.24 -20.20
N SER A 116 -9.77 -8.11 -21.21
CA SER A 116 -10.66 -8.08 -22.38
C SER A 116 -12.10 -8.51 -22.09
N LEU A 117 -12.33 -9.26 -21.02
CA LEU A 117 -13.65 -9.66 -20.55
C LEU A 117 -14.38 -8.57 -19.74
N ALA A 118 -13.70 -7.47 -19.39
CA ALA A 118 -14.33 -6.35 -18.70
C ALA A 118 -15.05 -5.44 -19.69
N ASP A 119 -16.38 -5.33 -19.58
CA ASP A 119 -17.16 -4.36 -20.35
C ASP A 119 -16.68 -2.93 -20.04
N GLY A 120 -16.19 -2.18 -21.03
CA GLY A 120 -15.57 -0.87 -20.76
C GLY A 120 -14.10 -0.94 -20.33
N LYS A 121 -13.37 -1.95 -20.79
CA LYS A 121 -11.90 -2.13 -20.63
C LYS A 121 -11.06 -0.89 -20.93
N ASP A 122 -11.54 0.05 -21.73
CA ASP A 122 -10.81 1.28 -22.07
C ASP A 122 -10.82 2.31 -20.92
N GLU A 123 -11.72 2.15 -19.95
CA GLU A 123 -11.82 3.01 -18.76
C GLU A 123 -11.04 2.46 -17.56
N VAL A 124 -10.57 1.20 -17.62
CA VAL A 124 -9.94 0.49 -16.50
C VAL A 124 -8.63 -0.16 -16.93
N THR A 125 -7.71 -0.36 -15.99
CA THR A 125 -6.44 -1.04 -16.26
C THR A 125 -6.48 -2.51 -15.88
N VAL A 126 -5.50 -3.28 -16.35
CA VAL A 126 -5.28 -4.68 -15.93
C VAL A 126 -5.21 -4.79 -14.40
N HIS A 127 -4.58 -3.82 -13.72
CA HIS A 127 -4.49 -3.81 -12.26
C HIS A 127 -5.88 -3.70 -11.61
N ASP A 128 -6.74 -2.80 -12.10
CA ASP A 128 -8.08 -2.62 -11.53
C ASP A 128 -8.94 -3.87 -11.72
N VAL A 129 -8.87 -4.48 -12.91
CA VAL A 129 -9.64 -5.69 -13.23
C VAL A 129 -9.12 -6.89 -12.45
N LEU A 130 -7.80 -7.03 -12.25
CA LEU A 130 -7.25 -8.09 -11.41
C LEU A 130 -7.73 -7.98 -9.95
N ASN A 131 -7.66 -6.78 -9.36
CA ASN A 131 -8.18 -6.56 -8.01
C ASN A 131 -9.69 -6.83 -7.93
N ALA A 132 -10.45 -6.38 -8.93
CA ALA A 132 -11.87 -6.66 -9.01
C ALA A 132 -12.17 -8.16 -9.13
N TYR A 133 -11.39 -8.91 -9.91
CA TYR A 133 -11.52 -10.35 -10.04
C TYR A 133 -11.29 -11.07 -8.71
N MET A 134 -10.27 -10.66 -7.95
CA MET A 134 -10.04 -11.19 -6.61
C MET A 134 -11.23 -10.94 -5.69
N ILE A 135 -11.77 -9.71 -5.68
CA ILE A 135 -12.94 -9.35 -4.86
C ILE A 135 -14.19 -10.15 -5.26
N VAL A 136 -14.50 -10.23 -6.57
CA VAL A 136 -15.63 -11.01 -7.08
C VAL A 136 -15.48 -12.48 -6.72
N THR A 137 -14.27 -13.02 -6.85
CA THR A 137 -13.98 -14.42 -6.52
C THR A 137 -14.20 -14.67 -5.05
N MET A 138 -13.65 -13.83 -4.16
CA MET A 138 -13.88 -13.93 -2.73
C MET A 138 -15.38 -13.80 -2.43
N ASN A 139 -16.07 -12.75 -2.88
CA ASN A 139 -17.49 -12.54 -2.64
C ASN A 139 -18.37 -13.74 -3.07
N LYS A 140 -18.09 -14.36 -4.22
CA LYS A 140 -18.83 -15.52 -4.68
C LYS A 140 -18.63 -16.76 -3.80
N ASN A 141 -17.44 -16.94 -3.22
CA ASN A 141 -17.13 -18.08 -2.37
C ASN A 141 -17.40 -17.80 -0.86
N SER A 142 -17.39 -16.53 -0.44
CA SER A 142 -17.62 -16.10 0.94
C SER A 142 -19.10 -16.15 1.34
N ILE A 143 -20.03 -15.91 0.40
CA ILE A 143 -21.47 -16.03 0.66
C ILE A 143 -21.81 -17.41 1.23
N GLU A 144 -21.15 -18.47 0.74
CA GLU A 144 -21.39 -19.84 1.17
C GLU A 144 -21.04 -20.08 2.66
N ILE A 145 -20.25 -19.18 3.26
CA ILE A 145 -19.70 -19.35 4.62
C ILE A 145 -20.35 -18.40 5.63
N SER A 146 -20.56 -17.13 5.29
CA SER A 146 -20.97 -16.10 6.27
C SER A 146 -22.15 -15.21 5.87
N ASN A 147 -22.71 -15.34 4.66
CA ASN A 147 -23.67 -14.38 4.08
C ASN A 147 -23.17 -12.92 4.01
N GLU A 148 -21.88 -12.66 4.28
CA GLU A 148 -21.27 -11.35 4.14
C GLU A 148 -20.46 -11.26 2.84
N TYR A 149 -20.35 -10.05 2.30
CA TYR A 149 -19.55 -9.77 1.11
C TYR A 149 -18.82 -8.44 1.25
N PHE A 150 -17.66 -8.36 0.61
CA PHE A 150 -16.86 -7.15 0.52
C PHE A 150 -17.62 -6.09 -0.29
N GLN A 151 -17.97 -5.00 0.37
CA GLN A 151 -18.62 -3.83 -0.24
C GLN A 151 -17.64 -2.71 -0.60
N ARG A 152 -16.44 -2.74 -0.01
CA ARG A 152 -15.41 -1.71 -0.19
C ARG A 152 -14.04 -2.37 -0.16
N ALA A 153 -13.04 -1.68 -0.71
CA ALA A 153 -11.65 -2.06 -0.62
C ALA A 153 -10.80 -0.91 -0.09
N TYR A 154 -9.71 -1.25 0.61
CA TYR A 154 -8.61 -0.32 0.82
C TYR A 154 -7.72 -0.33 -0.42
N ILE A 155 -7.36 0.87 -0.88
CA ILE A 155 -6.40 1.07 -1.95
C ILE A 155 -5.20 1.83 -1.41
N LEU A 156 -4.01 1.44 -1.88
CA LEU A 156 -2.76 2.12 -1.60
C LEU A 156 -2.28 2.76 -2.90
N VAL A 157 -2.12 4.08 -2.90
CA VAL A 157 -1.69 4.84 -4.08
C VAL A 157 -0.40 5.57 -3.78
N ASN A 158 0.65 5.23 -4.51
CA ASN A 158 1.91 5.96 -4.48
C ASN A 158 1.71 7.35 -5.11
N TYR A 159 1.96 8.40 -4.34
CA TYR A 159 1.85 9.79 -4.79
C TYR A 159 3.19 10.46 -5.08
N ARG A 160 4.29 9.70 -4.97
CA ARG A 160 5.62 10.16 -5.36
C ARG A 160 5.60 10.63 -6.82
N ASN A 161 6.23 11.79 -7.07
CA ASN A 161 6.25 12.48 -8.35
C ASN A 161 4.89 13.00 -8.85
N LEU A 162 3.80 12.91 -8.06
CA LEU A 162 2.56 13.63 -8.34
C LEU A 162 2.61 15.04 -7.77
N LEU A 163 3.17 15.18 -6.55
CA LEU A 163 3.42 16.46 -5.91
C LEU A 163 4.92 16.62 -5.70
N HIS A 164 5.61 17.18 -6.69
CA HIS A 164 7.08 17.26 -6.69
C HIS A 164 7.62 18.03 -5.48
N SER A 165 6.88 19.03 -4.98
CA SER A 165 7.22 19.81 -3.79
C SER A 165 7.18 19.02 -2.48
N ILE A 166 6.43 17.90 -2.43
CA ILE A 166 6.20 17.13 -1.20
C ILE A 166 6.89 15.77 -1.24
N ALA A 167 6.78 15.06 -2.37
CA ALA A 167 7.35 13.74 -2.55
C ALA A 167 8.01 13.64 -3.94
N PRO A 168 9.19 14.26 -4.13
CA PRO A 168 9.97 14.09 -5.35
C PRO A 168 10.37 12.62 -5.56
N THR A 169 10.77 12.25 -6.78
CA THR A 169 11.10 10.85 -7.14
C THR A 169 12.17 10.20 -6.24
N GLY A 170 13.09 10.97 -5.66
CA GLY A 170 14.12 10.47 -4.72
C GLY A 170 13.66 10.38 -3.26
N HIS A 171 12.44 10.79 -2.93
CA HIS A 171 11.98 10.91 -1.54
C HIS A 171 11.96 9.55 -0.82
N VAL A 172 12.70 9.46 0.28
CA VAL A 172 12.91 8.21 1.03
C VAL A 172 11.73 7.87 1.95
N ALA A 173 10.98 8.88 2.43
CA ALA A 173 9.88 8.62 3.34
C ALA A 173 8.68 7.96 2.64
N ASN A 174 7.74 7.44 3.44
CA ASN A 174 6.50 6.87 2.93
C ASN A 174 5.75 7.89 2.05
N SER A 175 5.55 7.55 0.78
CA SER A 175 4.87 8.42 -0.17
C SER A 175 3.65 7.70 -0.78
N PHE A 176 2.81 7.12 0.07
CA PHE A 176 1.53 6.52 -0.34
C PHE A 176 0.35 7.05 0.48
N VAL A 177 -0.83 7.01 -0.14
CA VAL A 177 -2.12 7.30 0.48
C VAL A 177 -2.90 6.01 0.63
N ILE A 178 -3.52 5.80 1.80
CA ILE A 178 -4.49 4.73 2.03
C ILE A 178 -5.89 5.32 1.93
N MET A 179 -6.70 4.83 1.00
CA MET A 179 -8.09 5.27 0.83
C MET A 179 -9.03 4.07 0.83
N ILE A 180 -10.19 4.23 1.47
CA ILE A 180 -11.30 3.29 1.29
C ILE A 180 -12.14 3.71 0.08
N THR A 181 -12.50 2.75 -0.77
CA THR A 181 -13.42 3.03 -1.88
C THR A 181 -14.81 3.42 -1.37
N SER A 182 -15.61 4.03 -2.24
CA SER A 182 -17.07 4.02 -2.07
C SER A 182 -17.59 2.59 -2.14
N ASP A 183 -18.85 2.39 -1.72
CA ASP A 183 -19.51 1.10 -1.83
C ASP A 183 -19.58 0.66 -3.31
N PHE A 184 -19.32 -0.60 -3.57
CA PHE A 184 -19.44 -1.18 -4.91
C PHE A 184 -20.92 -1.21 -5.32
N PRO A 185 -21.32 -0.54 -6.42
CA PRO A 185 -22.71 -0.56 -6.87
C PRO A 185 -23.24 -1.97 -7.12
N ASN A 186 -22.38 -2.86 -7.62
CA ASN A 186 -22.62 -4.29 -7.68
C ASN A 186 -21.36 -5.07 -7.24
N PRO A 187 -21.36 -5.68 -6.03
CA PRO A 187 -20.20 -6.38 -5.47
C PRO A 187 -19.90 -7.74 -6.13
N PHE A 188 -20.71 -8.16 -7.11
CA PHE A 188 -20.49 -9.38 -7.91
C PHE A 188 -20.14 -9.08 -9.36
N SER A 189 -20.11 -7.80 -9.75
CA SER A 189 -19.77 -7.35 -11.08
C SER A 189 -18.31 -6.94 -11.16
N LEU A 190 -17.56 -7.63 -12.02
CA LEU A 190 -16.15 -7.36 -12.28
C LEU A 190 -15.93 -5.88 -12.66
N ILE A 191 -16.72 -5.37 -13.60
CA ILE A 191 -16.56 -4.00 -14.07
C ILE A 191 -16.99 -2.98 -13.00
N SER A 192 -18.06 -3.24 -12.25
CA SER A 192 -18.53 -2.31 -11.22
C SER A 192 -17.45 -2.07 -10.17
N ILE A 193 -16.79 -3.14 -9.71
CA ILE A 193 -15.71 -3.05 -8.74
C ILE A 193 -14.49 -2.38 -9.36
N ALA A 194 -14.08 -2.77 -10.58
CA ALA A 194 -12.92 -2.20 -11.26
C ALA A 194 -13.05 -0.68 -11.47
N LYS A 195 -14.22 -0.19 -11.91
CA LYS A 195 -14.49 1.24 -12.07
C LYS A 195 -14.44 1.98 -10.73
N THR A 196 -14.98 1.38 -9.67
CA THR A 196 -14.95 1.96 -8.32
C THR A 196 -13.52 2.11 -7.79
N ILE A 197 -12.68 1.08 -7.99
CA ILE A 197 -11.25 1.12 -7.65
C ILE A 197 -10.54 2.22 -8.47
N ARG A 198 -10.76 2.27 -9.79
CA ARG A 198 -10.17 3.28 -10.68
C ARG A 198 -10.56 4.70 -10.28
N GLN A 199 -11.82 4.93 -9.93
CA GLN A 199 -12.27 6.24 -9.44
C GLN A 199 -11.56 6.65 -8.15
N ALA A 200 -11.42 5.74 -7.19
CA ALA A 200 -10.70 6.01 -5.96
C ALA A 200 -9.20 6.28 -6.20
N ILE A 201 -8.56 5.53 -7.12
CA ILE A 201 -7.17 5.78 -7.54
C ILE A 201 -7.05 7.17 -8.18
N ASN A 202 -7.93 7.51 -9.13
CA ASN A 202 -7.90 8.80 -9.81
C ASN A 202 -8.08 9.96 -8.81
N LYS A 203 -8.97 9.80 -7.82
CA LYS A 203 -9.13 10.77 -6.73
C LYS A 203 -7.85 10.92 -5.92
N CYS A 204 -7.17 9.83 -5.57
CA CYS A 204 -5.88 9.87 -4.87
C CYS A 204 -4.74 10.46 -5.70
N ARG A 205 -4.90 10.60 -7.02
CA ARG A 205 -3.90 11.22 -7.91
C ARG A 205 -4.20 12.69 -8.21
N ASN A 206 -5.31 13.23 -7.71
CA ASN A 206 -5.63 14.64 -7.84
C ASN A 206 -4.81 15.45 -6.83
N GLU A 207 -4.07 16.45 -7.33
CA GLU A 207 -3.17 17.27 -6.52
C GLU A 207 -3.91 18.04 -5.41
N ASP A 208 -5.03 18.69 -5.73
CA ASP A 208 -5.83 19.45 -4.75
C ASP A 208 -6.34 18.56 -3.62
N PHE A 209 -6.73 17.32 -3.95
CA PHE A 209 -7.15 16.34 -2.97
C PHE A 209 -5.98 15.94 -2.07
N LEU A 210 -4.81 15.62 -2.65
CA LEU A 210 -3.62 15.23 -1.90
C LEU A 210 -3.11 16.33 -0.97
N MET A 211 -3.11 17.58 -1.43
CA MET A 211 -2.70 18.76 -0.64
C MET A 211 -3.51 18.92 0.64
N LYS A 212 -4.75 18.43 0.66
CA LYS A 212 -5.63 18.45 1.85
C LYS A 212 -5.55 17.14 2.63
N TRP A 213 -5.48 16.01 1.92
CA TRP A 213 -5.54 14.69 2.53
C TRP A 213 -4.28 14.35 3.34
N ILE A 214 -3.10 14.64 2.79
CA ILE A 214 -1.80 14.33 3.41
C ILE A 214 -1.65 15.03 4.78
N PRO A 215 -1.82 16.36 4.91
CA PRO A 215 -1.73 17.02 6.22
C PRO A 215 -2.77 16.50 7.21
N THR A 216 -4.01 16.23 6.78
CA THR A 216 -5.03 15.65 7.67
C THR A 216 -4.61 14.27 8.19
N ALA A 217 -4.11 13.39 7.31
CA ALA A 217 -3.63 12.06 7.70
C ALA A 217 -2.39 12.14 8.61
N ASP A 218 -1.47 13.07 8.37
CA ASP A 218 -0.29 13.31 9.21
C ASP A 218 -0.69 13.78 10.62
N LEU A 219 -1.65 14.71 10.74
CA LEU A 219 -2.18 15.12 12.05
C LEU A 219 -2.82 13.96 12.80
N MET A 220 -3.61 13.13 12.12
CA MET A 220 -4.21 11.94 12.73
C MET A 220 -3.14 10.94 13.18
N MET A 221 -2.13 10.68 12.35
CA MET A 221 -1.03 9.78 12.70
C MET A 221 -0.24 10.28 13.92
N LYS A 222 0.05 11.58 13.99
CA LYS A 222 0.69 12.20 15.16
C LYS A 222 -0.14 12.00 16.43
N GLN A 223 -1.47 12.12 16.33
CA GLN A 223 -2.38 11.87 17.45
C GLN A 223 -2.40 10.39 17.86
N ILE A 224 -2.48 9.47 16.90
CA ILE A 224 -2.43 8.01 17.12
C ILE A 224 -1.14 7.60 17.85
N ILE A 225 0.01 8.13 17.42
CA ILE A 225 1.30 7.88 18.06
C ILE A 225 1.30 8.43 19.49
N LYS A 226 0.78 9.63 19.71
CA LYS A 226 0.67 10.24 21.04
C LYS A 226 -0.19 9.39 21.98
N ASP A 227 -1.20 8.72 21.45
CA ASP A 227 -2.14 7.88 22.18
C ASP A 227 -1.67 6.40 22.31
N ASP A 228 -0.44 6.07 21.89
CA ASP A 228 0.14 4.72 21.86
C ASP A 228 -0.73 3.68 21.12
N LYS A 229 -1.27 4.10 19.98
CA LYS A 229 -2.10 3.29 19.09
C LYS A 229 -1.37 2.94 17.80
N LEU A 230 -1.89 1.92 17.10
CA LEU A 230 -1.48 1.51 15.76
C LEU A 230 -2.69 1.38 14.84
N ILE A 231 -2.46 1.60 13.55
CA ILE A 231 -3.41 1.34 12.47
C ILE A 231 -3.11 -0.06 11.94
N CYS A 232 -4.16 -0.86 11.75
CA CYS A 232 -4.08 -2.19 11.13
C CYS A 232 -4.42 -2.12 9.64
#